data_AF-A0A954UDV8-F1
#
_entry.id   AF-A0A954UDV8-F1
#
_cell.length_a   1.000
_cell.length_b   1.000
_cell.length_c   1.000
_cell.angle_alpha   90.00
_cell.angle_beta   90.00
_cell.angle_gamma   90.00
#
_symmetry.space_group_name_H-M   'P 1'
#
loop_
_entity.id
_entity.type
_entity.pdbx_description
1 polymer ?
#
loop_
_entity_poly.entity_id
_entity_poly.type
_entity_poly.pdbx_seq_one_letter_code
_entity_poly.pdbx_strand_id
1 'polypeptide(L)'
;MRRSLFRSLAATLLFAGAGLTCFTGCPAPSPQENAAESNGSGGGETGSGESSGGDQATAVETTPDDPAVVERLNALPEVKLQKNAAGNITTIDFTNVAGTVDGSDVRGGTDEMLAGLEGLPALETVVCFGPGIGDAGMEHLSKVATLKTINLMPRSGVADAGVAALAKLPKLENLYMQQSDITDESLKSLAKVPTLKRLRVIRT
;
A
#
# COMPACT_ATOMS: atom_id res chain seq x y z
N MET A 1 33.84 -13.34 42.95
CA MET A 1 32.99 -13.71 44.11
C MET A 1 31.94 -12.62 44.30
N ARG A 2 30.65 -13.00 44.43
CA ARG A 2 29.37 -12.21 44.56
C ARG A 2 28.47 -12.51 43.35
N ARG A 3 27.66 -13.58 43.32
CA ARG A 3 26.40 -13.92 44.05
C ARG A 3 25.23 -12.94 43.79
N SER A 4 24.36 -13.27 42.84
CA SER A 4 22.91 -12.98 42.85
C SER A 4 22.22 -13.92 41.83
N LEU A 5 21.82 -15.14 42.18
CA LEU A 5 20.50 -15.49 42.74
C LEU A 5 19.32 -14.75 42.08
N PHE A 6 19.00 -15.11 40.83
CA PHE A 6 17.68 -14.86 40.24
C PHE A 6 16.70 -15.93 40.74
N ARG A 7 15.63 -15.48 41.39
CA ARG A 7 14.53 -16.30 41.89
C ARG A 7 13.46 -16.50 40.80
N SER A 8 13.12 -17.77 40.63
CA SER A 8 11.85 -18.37 40.20
C SER A 8 10.64 -17.44 40.00
N LEU A 9 9.95 -17.56 38.86
CA LEU A 9 8.52 -17.91 38.82
C LEU A 9 8.15 -18.45 37.43
N ALA A 10 7.98 -19.77 37.33
CA ALA A 10 7.29 -20.42 36.22
C ALA A 10 5.82 -20.59 36.61
N ALA A 11 4.90 -20.02 35.82
CA ALA A 11 3.46 -20.22 36.00
C ALA A 11 2.96 -21.21 34.94
N THR A 12 2.60 -22.39 35.44
CA THR A 12 2.14 -23.55 34.69
C THR A 12 0.69 -23.38 34.23
N LEU A 13 0.46 -23.73 32.96
CA LEU A 13 -0.84 -23.92 32.32
C LEU A 13 -1.77 -24.90 33.08
N LEU A 14 -3.05 -24.56 33.14
CA LEU A 14 -4.13 -25.52 33.38
C LEU A 14 -5.27 -25.26 32.37
N PHE A 15 -5.30 -26.11 31.36
CA PHE A 15 -6.42 -26.35 30.45
C PHE A 15 -7.41 -27.31 31.13
N ALA A 16 -8.70 -26.95 31.20
CA ALA A 16 -9.81 -27.90 31.27
C ALA A 16 -11.15 -27.19 31.06
N GLY A 17 -11.94 -27.63 30.07
CA GLY A 17 -13.31 -27.14 29.86
C GLY A 17 -13.89 -27.57 28.52
N ALA A 18 -14.25 -28.85 28.40
CA ALA A 18 -14.97 -29.44 27.27
C ALA A 18 -16.50 -29.38 27.49
N GLY A 19 -17.27 -29.32 26.39
CA GLY A 19 -18.72 -29.49 26.35
C GLY A 19 -19.33 -28.73 25.17
N LEU A 20 -19.33 -29.27 23.94
CA LEU A 20 -20.30 -30.24 23.40
C LEU A 20 -21.75 -29.72 23.40
N THR A 21 -22.26 -29.30 22.25
CA THR A 21 -23.38 -29.94 21.51
C THR A 21 -23.82 -29.08 20.31
N CYS A 22 -23.77 -29.69 19.13
CA CYS A 22 -24.46 -29.23 17.94
C CYS A 22 -25.96 -29.55 18.09
N PHE A 23 -26.89 -28.68 17.70
CA PHE A 23 -28.20 -29.13 17.20
C PHE A 23 -28.86 -28.05 16.33
N THR A 24 -28.88 -28.34 15.04
CA THR A 24 -29.98 -28.09 14.07
C THR A 24 -30.57 -26.69 13.93
N GLY A 25 -30.43 -26.12 12.72
CA GLY A 25 -31.26 -24.98 12.31
C GLY A 25 -31.00 -24.50 10.89
N CYS A 26 -30.99 -25.38 9.90
CA CYS A 26 -30.98 -25.01 8.49
C CYS A 26 -32.35 -25.34 7.87
N PRO A 27 -33.09 -24.35 7.36
CA PRO A 27 -34.10 -24.58 6.33
C PRO A 27 -33.69 -23.90 5.01
N ALA A 28 -33.68 -24.69 3.94
CA ALA A 28 -33.66 -24.24 2.54
C ALA A 28 -35.12 -23.95 2.06
N PRO A 29 -35.41 -23.73 0.76
CA PRO A 29 -35.26 -22.47 0.02
C PRO A 29 -36.58 -22.00 -0.69
N SER A 30 -36.47 -20.90 -1.46
CA SER A 30 -37.37 -20.40 -2.54
C SER A 30 -38.57 -19.50 -2.12
N PRO A 31 -39.07 -18.53 -2.95
CA PRO A 31 -39.16 -18.55 -4.42
C PRO A 31 -38.50 -17.39 -5.18
N GLN A 32 -38.16 -17.68 -6.44
CA GLN A 32 -37.92 -16.71 -7.50
C GLN A 32 -39.23 -15.97 -7.82
N GLU A 33 -39.15 -14.66 -7.99
CA GLU A 33 -40.16 -13.89 -8.73
C GLU A 33 -39.45 -13.17 -9.88
N ASN A 34 -39.67 -13.69 -11.09
CA ASN A 34 -39.39 -12.99 -12.33
C ASN A 34 -40.50 -11.96 -12.55
N ALA A 35 -40.14 -10.69 -12.68
CA ALA A 35 -40.96 -9.70 -13.36
C ALA A 35 -40.20 -9.20 -14.58
N ALA A 36 -40.82 -9.43 -15.73
CA ALA A 36 -40.39 -8.97 -17.03
C ALA A 36 -40.87 -7.53 -17.30
N GLU A 37 -40.34 -6.98 -18.39
CA GLU A 37 -40.87 -5.86 -19.19
C GLU A 37 -40.59 -4.42 -18.72
N SER A 38 -39.78 -3.69 -19.48
CA SER A 38 -40.32 -2.91 -20.60
C SER A 38 -39.22 -2.19 -21.40
N ASN A 39 -39.43 -2.16 -22.72
CA ASN A 39 -38.63 -1.51 -23.74
C ASN A 39 -38.91 0.00 -23.84
N GLY A 40 -37.91 0.76 -24.30
CA GLY A 40 -38.04 2.07 -24.97
C GLY A 40 -36.62 2.58 -25.30
N SER A 41 -36.10 2.51 -26.53
CA SER A 41 -36.47 3.15 -27.81
C SER A 41 -36.23 4.68 -27.83
N GLY A 42 -35.41 5.12 -28.80
CA GLY A 42 -35.07 6.50 -29.17
C GLY A 42 -33.57 6.77 -29.02
N GLY A 43 -32.75 6.80 -30.09
CA GLY A 43 -32.76 7.82 -31.15
C GLY A 43 -32.09 9.08 -30.57
N GLY A 44 -30.85 9.44 -30.87
CA GLY A 44 -30.26 9.76 -32.15
C GLY A 44 -29.39 11.02 -31.94
N GLU A 45 -28.61 11.37 -32.96
CA GLU A 45 -27.88 12.64 -33.14
C GLU A 45 -26.40 12.69 -32.73
N THR A 46 -25.63 12.67 -33.82
CA THR A 46 -24.30 13.18 -34.06
C THR A 46 -24.10 14.60 -33.53
N GLY A 47 -22.99 14.80 -32.81
CA GLY A 47 -22.43 16.11 -32.50
C GLY A 47 -20.94 16.12 -32.81
N SER A 48 -20.60 16.60 -34.00
CA SER A 48 -19.27 17.06 -34.38
C SER A 48 -18.79 18.15 -33.43
N GLY A 49 -17.57 18.03 -32.93
CA GLY A 49 -16.93 19.02 -32.09
C GLY A 49 -15.42 18.78 -32.04
N GLU A 50 -14.75 19.12 -33.13
CA GLU A 50 -13.34 19.47 -33.08
C GLU A 50 -13.18 20.66 -32.14
N SER A 51 -12.46 20.47 -31.04
CA SER A 51 -11.84 21.55 -30.31
C SER A 51 -10.38 21.20 -30.13
N SER A 52 -9.58 21.79 -31.02
CA SER A 52 -8.17 22.05 -30.83
C SER A 52 -7.96 22.84 -29.54
N GLY A 53 -7.84 22.14 -28.42
CA GLY A 53 -7.24 22.65 -27.20
C GLY A 53 -5.80 22.22 -27.19
N GLY A 54 -4.88 23.13 -27.55
CA GLY A 54 -3.48 22.94 -27.22
C GLY A 54 -3.40 22.78 -25.71
N ASP A 55 -3.09 21.56 -25.27
CA ASP A 55 -2.63 21.31 -23.91
C ASP A 55 -1.32 22.07 -23.79
N GLN A 56 -1.44 23.33 -23.35
CA GLN A 56 -0.33 24.00 -22.71
C GLN A 56 0.15 23.02 -21.67
N ALA A 57 1.34 22.47 -21.89
CA ALA A 57 2.12 21.83 -20.86
C ALA A 57 2.16 22.83 -19.71
N THR A 58 1.22 22.68 -18.77
CA THR A 58 1.22 23.37 -17.51
C THR A 58 2.52 22.95 -16.88
N ALA A 59 3.50 23.86 -16.93
CA ALA A 59 4.69 23.78 -16.11
C ALA A 59 4.16 23.61 -14.68
N VAL A 60 4.19 22.37 -14.20
CA VAL A 60 3.95 22.07 -12.80
C VAL A 60 4.95 22.97 -12.07
N GLU A 61 4.45 23.98 -11.37
CA GLU A 61 5.28 24.77 -10.46
C GLU A 61 5.74 23.78 -9.39
N THR A 62 6.89 23.17 -9.64
CA THR A 62 7.42 22.13 -8.78
C THR A 62 7.98 22.82 -7.56
N THR A 63 7.21 22.81 -6.47
CA THR A 63 7.75 23.07 -5.13
C THR A 63 9.03 22.23 -4.98
N PRO A 64 10.17 22.83 -4.60
CA PRO A 64 11.40 22.08 -4.40
C PRO A 64 11.24 21.04 -3.30
N ASP A 65 11.99 19.94 -3.39
CA ASP A 65 12.06 18.93 -2.33
C ASP A 65 12.58 19.54 -1.02
N ASP A 66 12.09 19.01 0.11
CA ASP A 66 12.63 19.36 1.43
C ASP A 66 14.13 18.95 1.51
N PRO A 67 15.06 19.89 1.71
CA PRO A 67 16.49 19.60 1.73
C PRO A 67 16.88 18.61 2.83
N ALA A 68 16.20 18.61 3.98
CA ALA A 68 16.48 17.67 5.07
C ALA A 68 16.10 16.24 4.69
N VAL A 69 15.03 16.06 3.92
CA VAL A 69 14.63 14.75 3.40
C VAL A 69 15.64 14.26 2.36
N VAL A 70 16.05 15.13 1.44
CA VAL A 70 17.02 14.80 0.40
C VAL A 70 18.37 14.41 1.00
N GLU A 71 18.85 15.13 2.02
CA GLU A 71 20.08 14.80 2.74
C GLU A 71 20.00 13.41 3.39
N ARG A 72 18.90 13.13 4.09
CA ARG A 72 18.65 11.81 4.70
C ARG A 72 18.64 10.69 3.67
N LEU A 73 18.01 10.89 2.52
CA LEU A 73 17.99 9.89 1.45
C LEU A 73 19.38 9.67 0.85
N ASN A 74 20.14 10.74 0.60
CA ASN A 74 21.51 10.60 0.07
C ASN A 74 22.49 9.96 1.07
N ALA A 75 22.18 10.00 2.37
CA ALA A 75 22.95 9.33 3.41
C ALA A 75 22.71 7.81 3.45
N LEU A 76 21.63 7.31 2.83
CA LEU A 76 21.34 5.88 2.77
C LEU A 76 22.25 5.19 1.74
N PRO A 77 22.98 4.13 2.13
CA PRO A 77 23.80 3.38 1.20
C PRO A 77 22.91 2.65 0.19
N GLU A 78 23.34 2.66 -1.08
CA GLU A 78 22.72 1.90 -2.18
C GLU A 78 21.27 2.27 -2.56
N VAL A 79 20.71 3.35 -2.01
CA VAL A 79 19.41 3.85 -2.47
C VAL A 79 19.53 4.38 -3.91
N LYS A 80 18.54 4.07 -4.76
CA LYS A 80 18.49 4.66 -6.10
C LYS A 80 17.41 5.72 -6.16
N LEU A 81 17.80 6.91 -6.59
CA LEU A 81 16.93 8.07 -6.71
C LEU A 81 16.89 8.50 -8.18
N GLN A 82 15.70 8.78 -8.69
CA GLN A 82 15.53 9.45 -9.98
C GLN A 82 14.94 10.83 -9.76
N LYS A 83 15.46 11.82 -10.49
CA LYS A 83 15.03 13.21 -10.41
C LYS A 83 14.47 13.68 -11.74
N ASN A 84 13.51 14.60 -11.70
CA ASN A 84 13.02 15.29 -12.90
C ASN A 84 13.96 16.43 -13.33
N ALA A 85 13.61 17.13 -14.40
CA ALA A 85 14.38 18.26 -14.91
C ALA A 85 14.49 19.44 -13.92
N ALA A 86 13.55 19.56 -12.97
CA ALA A 86 13.57 20.56 -11.91
C ALA A 86 14.44 20.16 -10.70
N GLY A 87 14.99 18.94 -10.69
CA GLY A 87 15.85 18.44 -9.62
C GLY A 87 15.11 17.74 -8.48
N ASN A 88 13.79 17.60 -8.56
CA ASN A 88 12.99 16.93 -7.54
C ASN A 88 12.97 15.42 -7.72
N ILE A 89 12.97 14.68 -6.61
CA ILE A 89 12.93 13.22 -6.55
C ILE A 89 11.53 12.74 -6.98
N THR A 90 11.52 11.87 -7.98
CA THR A 90 10.30 11.28 -8.57
C THR A 90 10.18 9.79 -8.31
N THR A 91 11.32 9.09 -8.19
CA THR A 91 11.37 7.66 -7.93
C THR A 91 12.39 7.36 -6.84
N ILE A 92 12.02 6.50 -5.90
CA ILE A 92 12.90 5.96 -4.87
C ILE A 92 12.84 4.44 -4.90
N ASP A 93 14.02 3.82 -4.97
CA ASP A 93 14.21 2.38 -4.93
C ASP A 93 15.06 2.02 -3.70
N PHE A 94 14.41 1.36 -2.74
CA PHE A 94 15.00 0.88 -1.50
C PHE A 94 15.50 -0.57 -1.59
N THR A 95 15.39 -1.28 -2.73
CA THR A 95 15.57 -2.75 -2.79
C THR A 95 16.91 -3.23 -2.25
N ASN A 96 17.96 -2.41 -2.37
CA ASN A 96 19.31 -2.73 -1.94
C ASN A 96 19.70 -2.03 -0.63
N VAL A 97 18.83 -1.22 -0.06
CA VAL A 97 19.11 -0.47 1.16
C VAL A 97 19.06 -1.42 2.36
N ALA A 98 20.15 -1.44 3.11
CA ALA A 98 20.23 -2.19 4.37
C ALA A 98 19.45 -1.45 5.46
N GLY A 99 18.72 -2.20 6.27
CA GLY A 99 18.01 -1.70 7.44
C GLY A 99 18.09 -2.72 8.58
N THR A 100 17.56 -2.34 9.74
CA THR A 100 17.49 -3.22 10.91
C THR A 100 16.09 -3.10 11.49
N VAL A 101 15.43 -4.23 11.67
CA VAL A 101 14.10 -4.32 12.31
C VAL A 101 14.19 -5.33 13.43
N ASP A 102 13.82 -4.91 14.65
CA ASP A 102 13.92 -5.73 15.87
C ASP A 102 15.28 -6.40 16.09
N GLY A 103 16.37 -5.70 15.74
CA GLY A 103 17.74 -6.20 15.85
C GLY A 103 18.15 -7.22 14.80
N SER A 104 17.29 -7.49 13.81
CA SER A 104 17.59 -8.34 12.65
C SER A 104 17.91 -7.49 11.43
N ASP A 105 18.96 -7.87 10.71
CA ASP A 105 19.32 -7.21 9.45
C ASP A 105 18.29 -7.53 8.37
N VAL A 106 17.74 -6.48 7.79
CA VAL A 106 16.83 -6.55 6.65
C VAL A 106 17.43 -5.82 5.45
N ARG A 107 16.96 -6.18 4.26
CA ARG A 107 17.26 -5.45 3.03
C ARG A 107 15.94 -5.06 2.40
N GLY A 108 15.92 -3.90 1.76
CA GLY A 108 14.78 -3.44 0.98
C GLY A 108 13.98 -2.28 1.57
N GLY A 109 14.48 -1.68 2.65
CA GLY A 109 13.87 -0.56 3.37
C GLY A 109 13.20 -0.97 4.69
N THR A 110 12.90 0.03 5.52
CA THR A 110 12.08 -0.11 6.74
C THR A 110 10.99 0.95 6.79
N ASP A 111 9.97 0.74 7.61
CA ASP A 111 8.87 1.69 7.80
C ASP A 111 9.36 3.09 8.20
N GLU A 112 10.45 3.19 8.99
CA GLU A 112 11.08 4.46 9.39
C GLU A 112 11.71 5.20 8.20
N MET A 113 12.20 4.47 7.20
CA MET A 113 12.70 5.08 5.97
C MET A 113 11.55 5.70 5.17
N LEU A 114 10.37 5.07 5.18
CA LEU A 114 9.17 5.57 4.49
C LEU A 114 8.54 6.78 5.19
N ALA A 115 8.63 6.86 6.52
CA ALA A 115 8.24 8.04 7.29
C ALA A 115 8.96 9.32 6.82
N GLY A 116 10.14 9.15 6.21
CA GLY A 116 10.94 10.24 5.70
C GLY A 116 10.45 10.90 4.41
N LEU A 117 9.39 10.41 3.76
CA LEU A 117 9.05 10.77 2.38
C LEU A 117 8.00 11.88 2.24
N GLU A 118 7.40 12.33 3.35
CA GLU A 118 6.28 13.30 3.37
C GLU A 118 6.65 14.69 2.78
N GLY A 119 7.94 15.01 2.63
CA GLY A 119 8.47 16.28 2.08
C GLY A 119 8.88 16.25 0.61
N LEU A 120 8.44 15.25 -0.17
CA LEU A 120 8.80 15.09 -1.59
C LEU A 120 7.59 15.36 -2.50
N PRO A 121 7.37 16.62 -2.93
CA PRO A 121 6.16 17.03 -3.65
C PRO A 121 6.06 16.47 -5.08
N ALA A 122 7.14 15.89 -5.61
CA ALA A 122 7.16 15.27 -6.93
C ALA A 122 7.29 13.73 -6.87
N LEU A 123 7.24 13.11 -5.69
CA LEU A 123 7.45 11.67 -5.57
C LEU A 123 6.26 10.91 -6.16
N GLU A 124 6.51 10.10 -7.19
CA GLU A 124 5.48 9.35 -7.90
C GLU A 124 5.63 7.84 -7.73
N THR A 125 6.86 7.35 -7.57
CA THR A 125 7.16 5.91 -7.54
C THR A 125 8.01 5.53 -6.34
N VAL A 126 7.57 4.51 -5.61
CA VAL A 126 8.32 3.88 -4.52
C VAL A 126 8.43 2.39 -4.76
N VAL A 127 9.66 1.88 -4.68
CA VAL A 127 9.97 0.45 -4.75
C VAL A 127 10.62 0.02 -3.45
N CYS A 128 10.02 -0.97 -2.78
CA CYS A 128 10.51 -1.52 -1.52
C CYS A 128 10.56 -3.04 -1.59
N PHE A 129 11.34 -3.64 -0.70
CA PHE A 129 11.51 -5.09 -0.61
C PHE A 129 11.59 -5.55 0.84
N GLY A 130 11.18 -6.79 1.08
CA GLY A 130 11.52 -7.49 2.31
C GLY A 130 10.62 -7.21 3.52
N PRO A 131 10.93 -7.86 4.66
CA PRO A 131 10.05 -7.95 5.82
C PRO A 131 10.02 -6.67 6.67
N GLY A 132 10.90 -5.71 6.41
CA GLY A 132 10.95 -4.46 7.17
C GLY A 132 9.86 -3.46 6.80
N ILE A 133 9.03 -3.78 5.80
CA ILE A 133 7.94 -2.93 5.33
C ILE A 133 6.61 -3.56 5.74
N GLY A 134 5.83 -2.84 6.54
CA GLY A 134 4.53 -3.24 7.03
C GLY A 134 3.46 -2.15 6.90
N ASP A 135 2.36 -2.34 7.62
CA ASP A 135 1.22 -1.43 7.58
C ASP A 135 1.57 0.00 8.03
N ALA A 136 2.51 0.15 8.97
CA ALA A 136 2.99 1.47 9.42
C ALA A 136 3.69 2.22 8.28
N GLY A 137 4.52 1.54 7.49
CA GLY A 137 5.12 2.10 6.29
C GLY A 137 4.08 2.55 5.27
N MET A 138 3.00 1.77 5.10
CA MET A 138 1.91 2.14 4.20
C MET A 138 1.12 3.35 4.69
N GLU A 139 0.96 3.52 6.01
CA GLU A 139 0.39 4.72 6.59
C GLU A 139 1.22 5.96 6.26
N HIS A 140 2.56 5.88 6.35
CA HIS A 140 3.44 6.96 5.93
C HIS A 140 3.32 7.26 4.43
N LEU A 141 3.31 6.24 3.58
CA LEU A 141 3.13 6.43 2.13
C LEU A 141 1.78 7.06 1.80
N SER A 142 0.71 6.77 2.56
CA SER A 142 -0.62 7.33 2.31
C SER A 142 -0.68 8.85 2.43
N LYS A 143 0.30 9.49 3.07
CA LYS A 143 0.40 10.95 3.21
C LYS A 143 1.08 11.61 2.01
N VAL A 144 1.79 10.84 1.17
CA VAL A 144 2.44 11.35 -0.05
C VAL A 144 1.42 11.32 -1.19
N ALA A 145 0.57 12.35 -1.26
CA ALA A 145 -0.57 12.42 -2.18
C ALA A 145 -0.20 12.37 -3.69
N THR A 146 1.09 12.50 -4.03
CA THR A 146 1.61 12.45 -5.40
C THR A 146 1.92 11.04 -5.89
N LEU A 147 1.94 10.03 -5.01
CA LEU A 147 2.26 8.65 -5.37
C LEU A 147 1.27 8.08 -6.39
N LYS A 148 1.84 7.52 -7.46
CA LYS A 148 1.13 6.84 -8.54
C LYS A 148 1.45 5.35 -8.58
N THR A 149 2.69 4.98 -8.24
CA THR A 149 3.18 3.61 -8.34
C THR A 149 3.81 3.15 -7.05
N ILE A 150 3.27 2.09 -6.48
CA ILE A 150 3.85 1.42 -5.31
C ILE A 150 4.16 -0.02 -5.72
N ASN A 151 5.43 -0.39 -5.61
CA ASN A 151 5.91 -1.74 -5.90
C ASN A 151 6.52 -2.35 -4.63
N LEU A 152 5.72 -3.19 -3.98
CA LEU A 152 6.14 -4.00 -2.85
C LEU A 152 6.63 -5.34 -3.37
N MET A 153 7.95 -5.47 -3.44
CA MET A 153 8.62 -6.72 -3.77
C MET A 153 8.45 -7.73 -2.60
N PRO A 154 8.77 -9.01 -2.81
CA PRO A 154 8.26 -10.08 -1.97
C PRO A 154 8.62 -10.00 -0.48
N ARG A 155 7.73 -10.57 0.35
CA ARG A 155 7.87 -10.73 1.81
C ARG A 155 7.67 -9.44 2.60
N SER A 156 6.83 -8.52 2.13
CA SER A 156 6.37 -7.40 2.94
C SER A 156 5.40 -7.88 4.03
N GLY A 157 5.50 -7.35 5.23
CA GLY A 157 4.53 -7.55 6.33
C GLY A 157 3.29 -6.67 6.20
N VAL A 158 2.86 -6.37 4.97
CA VAL A 158 1.67 -5.56 4.68
C VAL A 158 0.44 -6.46 4.67
N ALA A 159 -0.58 -6.04 5.40
CA ALA A 159 -1.89 -6.67 5.52
C ALA A 159 -3.01 -5.73 5.05
N ASP A 160 -4.26 -6.14 5.28
CA ASP A 160 -5.44 -5.40 4.81
C ASP A 160 -5.48 -3.94 5.30
N ALA A 161 -4.98 -3.67 6.50
CA ALA A 161 -4.96 -2.31 7.07
C ALA A 161 -4.00 -1.40 6.31
N GLY A 162 -2.81 -1.88 5.94
CA GLY A 162 -1.87 -1.14 5.11
C GLY A 162 -2.44 -0.85 3.72
N VAL A 163 -3.09 -1.84 3.09
CA VAL A 163 -3.75 -1.62 1.79
C VAL A 163 -4.90 -0.62 1.90
N ALA A 164 -5.68 -0.66 2.98
CA ALA A 164 -6.73 0.33 3.22
C ALA A 164 -6.18 1.76 3.42
N ALA A 165 -4.96 1.90 3.97
CA ALA A 165 -4.27 3.19 4.01
C ALA A 165 -3.87 3.65 2.60
N LEU A 166 -3.28 2.77 1.77
CA LEU A 166 -2.92 3.10 0.40
C LEU A 166 -4.13 3.46 -0.48
N ALA A 167 -5.30 2.86 -0.22
CA ALA A 167 -6.53 3.15 -0.96
C ALA A 167 -7.02 4.61 -0.79
N LYS A 168 -6.45 5.38 0.15
CA LYS A 168 -6.74 6.81 0.34
C LYS A 168 -5.95 7.71 -0.62
N LEU A 169 -4.94 7.18 -1.30
CA LEU A 169 -4.09 7.97 -2.19
C LEU A 169 -4.88 8.43 -3.43
N PRO A 170 -4.95 9.75 -3.68
CA PRO A 170 -5.82 10.30 -4.73
C PRO A 170 -5.30 10.07 -6.15
N LYS A 171 -4.03 9.65 -6.30
CA LYS A 171 -3.36 9.46 -7.60
C LYS A 171 -2.82 8.04 -7.79
N LEU A 172 -3.15 7.08 -6.92
CA LEU A 172 -2.62 5.73 -7.02
C LEU A 172 -3.14 5.04 -8.29
N GLU A 173 -2.22 4.66 -9.19
CA GLU A 173 -2.55 4.04 -10.47
C GLU A 173 -2.05 2.59 -10.56
N ASN A 174 -0.89 2.29 -9.97
CA ASN A 174 -0.26 0.98 -10.07
C ASN A 174 0.12 0.48 -8.67
N LEU A 175 -0.44 -0.66 -8.28
CA LEU A 175 -0.11 -1.35 -7.04
C LEU A 175 0.35 -2.78 -7.34
N TYR A 176 1.61 -3.06 -7.02
CA TYR A 176 2.20 -4.39 -7.15
C TYR A 176 2.56 -4.90 -5.77
N MET A 177 2.02 -6.06 -5.40
CA MET A 177 2.30 -6.75 -4.14
C MET A 177 2.58 -8.22 -4.43
N GLN A 178 3.56 -8.78 -3.74
CA GLN A 178 3.91 -10.20 -3.86
C GLN A 178 4.21 -10.77 -2.48
N GLN A 179 3.67 -11.95 -2.16
CA GLN A 179 3.86 -12.58 -0.83
C GLN A 179 3.52 -11.62 0.32
N SER A 180 2.29 -11.11 0.32
CA SER A 180 1.72 -10.20 1.32
C SER A 180 0.53 -10.87 2.01
N ASP A 181 0.29 -10.53 3.27
CA ASP A 181 -0.77 -11.12 4.11
C ASP A 181 -2.13 -10.41 3.91
N ILE A 182 -2.57 -10.29 2.66
CA ILE A 182 -3.80 -9.59 2.28
C ILE A 182 -4.93 -10.57 2.00
N THR A 183 -6.16 -10.17 2.32
CA THR A 183 -7.39 -10.95 2.09
C THR A 183 -8.32 -10.24 1.10
N ASP A 184 -9.52 -10.79 0.90
CA ASP A 184 -10.57 -10.17 0.08
C ASP A 184 -10.97 -8.77 0.58
N GLU A 185 -10.74 -8.42 1.84
CA GLU A 185 -11.00 -7.07 2.37
C GLU A 185 -10.11 -6.01 1.73
N SER A 186 -8.86 -6.37 1.42
CA SER A 186 -7.95 -5.50 0.67
C SER A 186 -8.50 -5.20 -0.72
N LEU A 187 -9.04 -6.21 -1.41
CA LEU A 187 -9.62 -6.07 -2.75
C LEU A 187 -10.89 -5.20 -2.72
N LYS A 188 -11.75 -5.35 -1.70
CA LYS A 188 -12.90 -4.47 -1.50
C LYS A 188 -12.50 -3.02 -1.28
N SER A 189 -11.38 -2.79 -0.61
CA SER A 189 -10.83 -1.44 -0.40
C SER A 189 -10.28 -0.86 -1.70
N LEU A 190 -9.49 -1.64 -2.44
CA LEU A 190 -8.91 -1.24 -3.73
C LEU A 190 -9.96 -1.02 -4.82
N ALA A 191 -11.08 -1.74 -4.79
CA ALA A 191 -12.20 -1.55 -5.73
C ALA A 191 -12.83 -0.15 -5.63
N LYS A 192 -12.60 0.57 -4.53
CA LYS A 192 -13.08 1.95 -4.32
C LYS A 192 -12.12 3.00 -4.84
N VAL A 193 -10.92 2.63 -5.30
CA VAL A 193 -9.90 3.56 -5.80
C VAL A 193 -10.14 3.81 -7.29
N PRO A 194 -10.69 4.97 -7.68
CA PRO A 194 -11.10 5.22 -9.07
C PRO A 194 -9.92 5.38 -10.04
N THR A 195 -8.73 5.69 -9.51
CA THR A 195 -7.52 5.93 -10.30
C THR A 195 -6.72 4.66 -10.57
N LEU A 196 -7.03 3.55 -9.90
CA LEU A 196 -6.24 2.32 -9.99
C LEU A 196 -6.41 1.67 -11.36
N LYS A 197 -5.31 1.60 -12.13
CA LYS A 197 -5.28 1.05 -13.50
C LYS A 197 -4.67 -0.35 -13.52
N ARG A 198 -3.71 -0.62 -12.64
CA ARG A 198 -2.99 -1.90 -12.59
C ARG A 198 -2.88 -2.39 -11.15
N LEU A 199 -3.43 -3.57 -10.93
CA LEU A 199 -3.27 -4.31 -9.69
C LEU A 199 -2.61 -5.65 -9.99
N ARG A 200 -1.50 -5.94 -9.31
CA ARG A 200 -0.88 -7.27 -9.36
C ARG A 200 -0.65 -7.77 -7.95
N VAL A 201 -1.32 -8.85 -7.61
CA VAL A 201 -1.16 -9.57 -6.34
C VAL A 201 -0.73 -11.00 -6.67
N ILE A 202 0.41 -11.45 -6.13
CA ILE A 202 0.97 -12.78 -6.42
C ILE A 202 1.30 -13.47 -5.11
N ARG A 203 0.76 -14.69 -4.91
CA ARG A 203 0.88 -15.49 -3.67
C ARG A 203 0.39 -14.69 -2.47
N THR A 204 -0.92 -14.74 -2.26
CA THR A 204 -1.68 -14.15 -1.16
C THR A 204 -2.47 -15.27 -0.50
#